data_AF-A0A7J7J9I4-F1
#
_entry.id   AF-A0A7J7J9I4-F1
#
_cell.length_a   1.000
_cell.length_b   1.000
_cell.length_c   1.000
_cell.angle_alpha   90.00
_cell.angle_beta   90.00
_cell.angle_gamma   90.00
#
_symmetry.space_group_name_H-M   'P 1'
#
loop_
_entity.id
_entity.type
_entity.pdbx_description
1 polymer ?
#
loop_
_entity_poly.entity_id
_entity_poly.type
_entity_poly.pdbx_seq_one_letter_code
_entity_poly.pdbx_strand_id
1 'polypeptide(L)'
;MGETDGMPKDAKYLFRLYMALKQYPEAARTAIIIAREEQNAGQYRNAHDVLFNMYEELRKEGIKVPVDMQNNLMILHSYMLVKQHARKGQHLIAARLLIRVANNISKFPSRKFLSLIAAFISICSP
;
A
#
# COMPACT_ATOMS: atom_id res chain seq x y z
N MET A 1 -35.32 8.29 -8.46
CA MET A 1 -35.06 7.39 -7.32
C MET A 1 -34.26 6.22 -7.87
N GLY A 2 -32.93 6.25 -7.70
CA GLY A 2 -32.08 5.14 -8.11
C GLY A 2 -31.97 4.18 -6.94
N GLU A 3 -32.43 2.95 -7.13
CA GLU A 3 -32.30 1.86 -6.17
C GLU A 3 -30.80 1.64 -5.90
N THR A 4 -30.34 2.12 -4.76
CA THR A 4 -29.04 1.75 -4.21
C THR A 4 -29.22 0.37 -3.60
N ASP A 5 -29.03 -0.69 -4.39
CA ASP A 5 -28.77 -2.03 -3.87
C ASP A 5 -27.64 -1.88 -2.84
N GLY A 6 -27.99 -2.02 -1.56
CA GLY A 6 -27.13 -1.79 -0.40
C GLY A 6 -25.99 -2.80 -0.24
N MET A 7 -25.52 -3.37 -1.35
CA MET A 7 -24.34 -4.21 -1.43
C MET A 7 -23.15 -3.30 -1.71
N PRO A 8 -22.11 -3.26 -0.84
CA PRO A 8 -20.87 -2.60 -1.20
C PRO A 8 -20.34 -3.33 -2.43
N LYS A 9 -20.47 -2.71 -3.61
CA LYS A 9 -19.83 -3.20 -4.83
C LYS A 9 -18.35 -3.24 -4.50
N ASP A 10 -17.82 -4.45 -4.30
CA ASP A 10 -16.43 -4.69 -3.91
C ASP A 10 -15.56 -3.76 -4.74
N ALA A 11 -14.78 -2.88 -4.09
CA ALA A 11 -14.16 -1.75 -4.77
C ALA A 11 -13.21 -2.21 -5.91
N LYS A 12 -12.80 -3.47 -5.89
CA LYS A 12 -12.13 -4.18 -6.99
C LYS A 12 -12.95 -4.24 -8.29
N TYR A 13 -14.28 -4.38 -8.22
CA TYR A 13 -15.16 -4.31 -9.40
C TYR A 13 -15.19 -2.90 -9.98
N LEU A 14 -15.13 -1.86 -9.15
CA LEU A 14 -15.07 -0.48 -9.63
C LEU A 14 -13.77 -0.21 -10.39
N PHE A 15 -12.64 -0.72 -9.89
CA PHE A 15 -11.38 -0.69 -10.62
C PHE A 15 -11.47 -1.36 -12.00
N ARG A 16 -12.02 -2.59 -12.04
CA ARG A 16 -12.19 -3.34 -13.30
C ARG A 16 -13.13 -2.64 -14.28
N LEU A 17 -14.19 -2.02 -13.78
CA LEU A 17 -15.10 -1.22 -14.60
C LEU A 17 -14.36 -0.05 -15.25
N TYR A 18 -13.58 0.72 -14.48
CA TYR A 18 -12.80 1.83 -15.03
C TYR A 18 -11.72 1.38 -16.01
N MET A 19 -11.07 0.23 -15.76
CA MET A 19 -10.15 -0.39 -16.72
C MET A 19 -10.85 -0.74 -18.04
N ALA A 20 -12.03 -1.37 -17.98
CA ALA A 20 -12.80 -1.73 -19.17
C ALA A 20 -13.29 -0.51 -19.96
N LEU A 21 -13.63 0.59 -19.26
CA LEU A 21 -14.02 1.86 -19.87
C LEU A 21 -12.81 2.70 -20.34
N LYS A 22 -11.58 2.20 -20.19
CA LYS A 22 -10.32 2.91 -20.47
C LYS A 22 -10.15 4.22 -19.69
N GLN A 23 -10.84 4.33 -18.55
CA GLN A 23 -10.77 5.44 -17.60
C GLN A 23 -9.63 5.19 -16.60
N TYR A 24 -8.39 5.19 -17.11
CA TYR A 24 -7.21 4.82 -16.33
C TYR A 24 -6.89 5.76 -15.16
N PRO A 25 -7.06 7.09 -15.27
CA PRO A 25 -6.88 7.99 -14.14
C PRO A 25 -7.82 7.66 -12.98
N GLU A 26 -9.09 7.35 -13.29
CA GLU A 26 -10.12 6.97 -12.32
C GLU A 26 -9.79 5.61 -11.71
N ALA A 27 -9.40 4.62 -12.53
CA ALA A 27 -8.95 3.32 -12.06
C ALA A 27 -7.78 3.44 -11.05
N ALA A 28 -6.76 4.25 -11.38
CA ALA A 28 -5.63 4.45 -10.49
C ALA A 28 -6.02 5.13 -9.17
N ARG A 29 -6.95 6.10 -9.19
CA ARG A 29 -7.49 6.71 -7.97
C ARG A 29 -8.24 5.68 -7.13
N THR A 30 -9.07 4.85 -7.75
CA THR A 30 -9.77 3.76 -7.07
C THR A 30 -8.79 2.79 -6.43
N ALA A 31 -7.71 2.42 -7.11
CA ALA A 31 -6.68 1.54 -6.56
C ALA A 31 -6.03 2.11 -5.29
N ILE A 32 -5.73 3.42 -5.28
CA ILE A 32 -5.19 4.11 -4.10
C ILE A 32 -6.20 4.08 -2.93
N ILE A 33 -7.49 4.30 -3.22
CA ILE A 33 -8.56 4.28 -2.20
C ILE A 33 -8.65 2.90 -1.55
N ILE A 34 -8.71 1.83 -2.36
CA ILE A 34 -8.80 0.44 -1.87
C ILE A 34 -7.61 0.10 -0.97
N ALA A 35 -6.39 0.43 -1.43
CA ALA A 35 -5.19 0.19 -0.64
C ALA A 35 -5.20 0.98 0.68
N ARG A 36 -5.75 2.20 0.67
CA ARG A 36 -5.86 3.03 1.86
C ARG A 36 -6.87 2.50 2.86
N GLU A 37 -7.98 1.92 2.42
CA GLU A 37 -8.95 1.26 3.29
C GLU A 37 -8.32 0.08 4.03
N GLU A 38 -7.61 -0.80 3.30
CA GLU A 38 -6.85 -1.91 3.88
C GLU A 38 -5.77 -1.41 4.86
N GLN A 39 -5.09 -0.32 4.50
CA GLN A 39 -4.08 0.31 5.35
C GLN A 39 -4.67 0.87 6.66
N ASN A 40 -5.85 1.49 6.59
CA ASN A 40 -6.58 2.01 7.74
C ASN A 40 -7.09 0.88 8.64
N ALA A 41 -7.49 -0.26 8.06
CA ALA A 41 -7.80 -1.49 8.77
C ALA A 41 -6.57 -2.16 9.41
N GLY A 42 -5.36 -1.62 9.16
CA GLY A 42 -4.10 -2.18 9.62
C GLY A 42 -3.68 -3.45 8.88
N GLN A 43 -4.25 -3.72 7.70
CA GLN A 43 -3.92 -4.85 6.84
C GLN A 43 -2.85 -4.43 5.80
N TYR A 44 -1.68 -3.99 6.28
CA TYR A 44 -0.63 -3.43 5.42
C TYR A 44 -0.12 -4.36 4.31
N ARG A 45 -0.12 -5.68 4.57
CA ARG A 45 0.24 -6.68 3.56
C ARG A 45 -0.81 -6.74 2.44
N ASN A 46 -2.09 -6.81 2.79
CA ASN A 46 -3.17 -6.82 1.81
C ASN A 46 -3.23 -5.51 1.03
N ALA A 47 -3.03 -4.37 1.71
CA ALA A 47 -2.91 -3.06 1.07
C ALA A 47 -1.80 -3.04 0.02
N HIS A 48 -0.62 -3.58 0.35
CA HIS A 48 0.51 -3.71 -0.57
C HIS A 48 0.17 -4.62 -1.75
N ASP A 49 -0.30 -5.84 -1.49
CA ASP A 49 -0.57 -6.86 -2.51
C ASP A 49 -1.65 -6.38 -3.51
N VAL A 50 -2.73 -5.77 -3.02
CA VAL A 50 -3.80 -5.23 -3.87
C VAL A 50 -3.29 -4.08 -4.73
N LEU A 51 -2.58 -3.11 -4.14
CA LEU A 51 -2.05 -1.96 -4.87
C LEU A 51 -1.01 -2.40 -5.91
N PHE A 52 -0.17 -3.39 -5.57
CA PHE A 52 0.83 -3.97 -6.47
C PHE A 52 0.18 -4.68 -7.67
N ASN A 53 -0.87 -5.46 -7.43
CA ASN A 53 -1.59 -6.15 -8.50
C ASN A 53 -2.23 -5.15 -9.49
N MET A 54 -2.89 -4.12 -8.99
CA MET A 54 -3.49 -3.05 -9.81
C MET A 54 -2.42 -2.21 -10.54
N TYR A 55 -1.27 -1.99 -9.90
CA TYR A 55 -0.11 -1.34 -10.51
C TYR A 55 0.41 -2.13 -11.72
N GLU A 56 0.60 -3.44 -11.55
CA GLU A 56 1.07 -4.33 -12.62
C GLU A 56 0.05 -4.45 -13.75
N GLU A 57 -1.26 -4.40 -13.45
CA GLU A 57 -2.31 -4.40 -14.47
C GLU A 57 -2.23 -3.15 -15.36
N LEU A 58 -2.11 -1.95 -14.76
CA LEU A 58 -1.91 -0.71 -15.52
C LEU A 58 -0.62 -0.76 -16.36
N ARG A 59 0.45 -1.32 -15.81
CA ARG A 59 1.75 -1.45 -16.49
C ARG A 59 1.70 -2.41 -17.67
N LYS A 60 0.99 -3.54 -17.55
CA LYS A 60 0.82 -4.53 -18.63
C LYS A 60 0.07 -3.95 -19.83
N GLU A 61 -0.89 -3.08 -19.59
CA GLU A 61 -1.63 -2.33 -20.62
C GLU A 61 -0.82 -1.15 -21.21
N GLY A 62 0.44 -0.96 -20.79
CA GLY A 62 1.31 0.11 -21.29
C GLY A 62 0.93 1.51 -20.79
N ILE A 63 0.13 1.59 -19.73
CA ILE A 63 -0.37 2.87 -19.19
C ILE A 63 0.66 3.45 -18.22
N LYS A 64 0.91 4.75 -18.35
CA LYS A 64 1.76 5.48 -17.39
C LYS A 64 1.06 5.54 -16.03
N VAL A 65 1.62 4.83 -15.05
CA VAL A 65 1.09 4.83 -13.69
C VAL A 65 1.29 6.18 -13.01
N PRO A 66 0.26 6.77 -12.37
CA PRO A 66 0.39 8.02 -11.63
C PRO A 66 1.44 7.98 -10.52
N VAL A 67 2.13 9.10 -10.32
CA VAL A 67 3.19 9.25 -9.31
C VAL A 67 2.67 8.98 -7.89
N ASP A 68 1.43 9.39 -7.59
CA ASP A 68 0.82 9.14 -6.28
C ASP A 68 0.66 7.65 -6.00
N MET A 69 0.28 6.85 -6.99
CA MET A 69 0.13 5.41 -6.85
C MET A 69 1.51 4.76 -6.59
N GLN A 70 2.53 5.18 -7.34
CA GLN A 70 3.91 4.73 -7.15
C GLN A 70 4.42 5.06 -5.75
N ASN A 71 4.17 6.29 -5.27
CA ASN A 71 4.59 6.73 -3.95
C ASN A 71 3.92 5.94 -2.83
N ASN A 72 2.61 5.70 -2.92
CA ASN A 72 1.89 4.90 -1.92
C ASN A 72 2.38 3.44 -1.90
N LEU A 73 2.60 2.85 -3.08
CA LEU A 73 3.16 1.50 -3.19
C LEU A 73 4.57 1.42 -2.61
N MET A 74 5.42 2.42 -2.88
CA MET A 74 6.79 2.50 -2.36
C MET A 74 6.81 2.56 -0.82
N ILE A 75 5.90 3.33 -0.22
CA ILE A 75 5.79 3.44 1.24
C ILE A 75 5.36 2.10 1.86
N LEU A 76 4.32 1.47 1.31
CA LEU A 76 3.84 0.15 1.75
C LEU A 76 4.92 -0.93 1.57
N HIS A 77 5.61 -0.93 0.44
CA HIS A 77 6.70 -1.86 0.16
C HIS A 77 7.86 -1.67 1.15
N SER A 78 8.22 -0.42 1.45
CA SER A 78 9.25 -0.09 2.43
C SER A 78 8.90 -0.65 3.81
N TYR A 79 7.65 -0.52 4.25
CA TYR A 79 7.16 -1.10 5.50
C TYR A 79 7.37 -2.61 5.57
N MET A 80 7.02 -3.34 4.51
CA MET A 80 7.18 -4.80 4.44
C MET A 80 8.65 -5.23 4.53
N LEU A 81 9.54 -4.46 3.91
CA LEU A 81 10.96 -4.77 3.81
C LEU A 81 11.76 -4.51 5.09
N VAL A 82 11.35 -3.57 5.96
CA VAL A 82 12.12 -3.23 7.19
C VAL A 82 12.44 -4.47 8.02
N LYS A 83 11.42 -5.29 8.33
CA LYS A 83 11.60 -6.48 9.16
C LYS A 83 12.49 -7.52 8.48
N GLN A 84 12.39 -7.63 7.16
CA GLN A 84 13.19 -8.58 6.39
C GLN A 84 14.67 -8.19 6.37
N HIS A 85 14.99 -6.92 6.14
CA HIS A 85 16.38 -6.45 6.14
C HIS A 85 16.99 -6.45 7.55
N ALA A 86 16.22 -6.11 8.58
CA ALA A 86 16.67 -6.16 9.96
C ALA A 86 17.09 -7.59 10.36
N ARG A 87 16.28 -8.60 10.01
CA ARG A 87 16.59 -10.02 10.27
C ARG A 87 17.82 -10.53 9.50
N LYS A 88 18.14 -9.93 8.36
CA LYS A 88 19.32 -10.26 7.55
C LYS A 88 20.61 -9.55 8.03
N GLY A 89 20.55 -8.81 9.15
CA GLY A 89 21.67 -8.01 9.65
C GLY A 89 21.93 -6.73 8.82
N GLN A 90 21.06 -6.40 7.86
CA GLN A 90 21.21 -5.22 7.00
C GLN A 90 20.59 -3.98 7.66
N HIS A 91 21.11 -3.63 8.84
CA HIS A 91 20.52 -2.61 9.71
C HIS A 91 20.47 -1.23 9.06
N LEU A 92 21.48 -0.83 8.27
CA LEU A 92 21.49 0.45 7.55
C LEU A 92 20.37 0.57 6.52
N ILE A 93 20.11 -0.49 5.76
CA ILE A 93 19.03 -0.52 4.77
C ILE A 93 17.68 -0.46 5.48
N ALA A 94 17.51 -1.28 6.52
CA ALA A 94 16.31 -1.30 7.33
C ALA A 94 16.04 0.06 7.99
N ALA A 95 17.06 0.76 8.49
CA ALA A 95 16.93 2.10 9.07
C ALA A 95 16.49 3.13 8.02
N ARG A 96 17.06 3.14 6.81
CA ARG A 96 16.62 4.05 5.73
C ARG A 96 15.16 3.81 5.34
N LEU A 97 14.76 2.55 5.24
CA LEU A 97 13.37 2.18 4.97
C LEU A 97 12.46 2.65 6.12
N LEU A 98 12.89 2.48 7.36
CA LEU A 98 12.13 2.92 8.53
C LEU A 98 11.95 4.45 8.57
N ILE A 99 12.99 5.23 8.27
CA ILE A 99 12.91 6.70 8.18
C ILE A 99 11.87 7.12 7.16
N ARG A 100 11.86 6.49 5.97
CA ARG A 100 10.86 6.79 4.92
C ARG A 100 9.43 6.53 5.39
N VAL A 101 9.21 5.41 6.10
CA VAL A 101 7.90 5.07 6.64
C VAL A 101 7.52 6.02 7.77
N ALA A 102 8.45 6.38 8.66
CA ALA A 102 8.24 7.33 9.76
C ALA A 102 7.87 8.74 9.25
N ASN A 103 8.48 9.20 8.15
CA ASN A 103 8.09 10.44 7.49
C ASN A 103 6.65 10.42 6.95
N ASN A 104 6.03 9.23 6.85
CA ASN A 104 4.65 9.02 6.42
C ASN A 104 3.77 8.41 7.53
N ILE A 105 4.14 8.61 8.80
CA ILE A 105 3.47 7.96 9.95
C ILE A 105 1.97 8.25 10.03
N SER A 106 1.51 9.40 9.55
CA SER A 106 0.07 9.76 9.51
C SER A 106 -0.75 8.79 8.64
N LYS A 107 -0.11 8.07 7.71
CA LYS A 107 -0.75 7.03 6.90
C LYS A 107 -0.83 5.68 7.62
N PHE A 108 -0.19 5.51 8.78
CA PHE A 108 -0.12 4.26 9.53
C PHE A 108 -0.83 4.38 10.90
N PRO A 109 -2.17 4.40 10.94
CA PRO A 109 -2.91 4.62 12.19
C PRO A 109 -2.91 3.40 13.14
N SER A 110 -2.40 2.23 12.71
CA SER A 110 -2.49 1.00 13.50
C SER A 110 -1.31 0.83 14.46
N ARG A 111 -1.62 0.24 15.64
CA ARG A 111 -0.64 -0.24 16.62
C ARG A 111 0.42 -1.19 16.02
N LYS A 112 0.12 -1.83 14.89
CA LYS A 112 1.07 -2.68 14.14
C LYS A 112 2.32 -1.93 13.65
N PHE A 113 2.24 -0.61 13.41
CA PHE A 113 3.42 0.19 13.08
C PHE A 113 4.36 0.35 14.29
N LEU A 114 3.81 0.62 15.47
CA LEU A 114 4.57 0.72 16.71
C LEU A 114 5.28 -0.60 17.05
N SER A 115 4.63 -1.73 16.80
CA SER A 115 5.24 -3.06 16.94
C SER A 115 6.45 -3.26 16.02
N LEU A 116 6.42 -2.70 14.80
CA LEU A 116 7.55 -2.78 13.86
C LEU A 116 8.75 -1.95 14.34
N ILE A 117 8.51 -0.75 14.90
CA ILE A 117 9.58 0.05 15.53
C ILE A 117 10.19 -0.72 16.70
N ALA A 118 9.37 -1.26 17.60
CA ALA A 118 9.85 -2.00 18.77
C ALA A 118 10.66 -3.24 18.35
N ALA A 119 10.20 -3.99 17.35
CA ALA A 119 10.93 -5.13 16.80
C ALA A 119 12.27 -4.72 16.17
N PHE A 120 12.33 -3.57 15.50
CA PHE A 120 13.58 -3.06 14.95
C PHE A 120 14.59 -2.71 16.04
N ILE A 121 14.15 -2.03 17.11
CA ILE A 121 15.01 -1.69 18.26
C ILE A 121 15.51 -2.98 18.94
N SER A 122 14.64 -3.97 19.14
CA SER A 122 15.03 -5.26 19.75
C SER A 122 16.02 -6.05 18.90
N ILE A 123 15.95 -5.98 17.57
CA ILE A 123 16.89 -6.68 16.66
C ILE A 123 18.23 -5.92 16.56
N CYS A 124 18.22 -4.60 16.77
CA CYS A 124 19.42 -3.76 16.73
C CYS A 124 20.09 -3.56 18.09
N SER A 125 19.45 -3.94 19.21
CA SER A 125 20.11 -3.99 20.52
C SER A 125 20.98 -5.25 20.61
N PRO A 126 22.25 -5.11 21.01
CA PRO A 126 23.19 -6.22 21.17
C PRO A 126 22.83 -7.12 22.36
#